data_AF-A0A6A7M1N4-F1
#
_entry.id   AF-A0A6A7M1N4-F1
#
_cell.length_a   1.000
_cell.length_b   1.000
_cell.length_c   1.000
_cell.angle_alpha   90.00
_cell.angle_beta   90.00
_cell.angle_gamma   90.00
#
_symmetry.space_group_name_H-M   'P 1'
#
loop_
_entity.id
_entity.type
_entity.pdbx_description
1 polymer ?
#
loop_
_entity_poly.entity_id
_entity_poly.type
_entity_poly.pdbx_seq_one_letter_code
_entity_poly.pdbx_strand_id
1 'polypeptide(L)'
;MSEPFPAIAESAATGETAALFADIRATVGVRVVNLVWRHLATLDGALPWAWQAVKPLYLQGIADRAVVAFRREMIVPPLGSLTDPEPASVDAVLASYDHSNTVNLFTLGALVAWLRGDMAPEGTPEQGPRLPAPDVDLPPLASEADVAPEIWQRVLRLNRFGDRPQPLILASMYRHLAHAPDFLTRLEAVLTPLQADGSLDRAILANRRLAHQRARVLARAISAEPTALAEDIERAVSTFVEHAIGKMVTICRAVPVSRAKIDAS
;
A
#
# COMPACT_ATOMS: atom_id res chain seq x y z
N MET A 1 -7.69 22.09 -9.79
CA MET A 1 -6.54 21.27 -9.37
C MET A 1 -6.81 20.84 -7.94
N SER A 2 -6.78 19.55 -7.62
CA SER A 2 -6.81 19.09 -6.23
C SER A 2 -5.41 19.25 -5.66
N GLU A 3 -5.26 19.92 -4.52
CA GLU A 3 -3.97 19.97 -3.84
C GLU A 3 -3.47 18.54 -3.55
N PRO A 4 -2.18 18.26 -3.79
CA PRO A 4 -1.62 16.96 -3.46
C PRO A 4 -1.76 16.73 -1.96
N PHE A 5 -2.08 15.48 -1.58
CA PHE A 5 -2.18 15.08 -0.18
C PHE A 5 -0.89 15.47 0.57
N PRO A 6 -0.97 16.20 1.70
CA PRO A 6 0.21 16.77 2.35
C PRO A 6 1.24 15.71 2.70
N ALA A 7 2.50 15.90 2.32
CA ALA A 7 3.58 14.96 2.63
C ALA A 7 4.95 15.62 2.49
N ILE A 8 5.90 15.22 3.35
CA ILE A 8 7.30 15.60 3.19
C ILE A 8 7.91 14.78 2.06
N ALA A 9 8.45 15.44 1.04
CA ALA A 9 9.22 14.78 -0.01
C ALA A 9 10.52 14.19 0.57
N GLU A 10 10.94 13.01 0.12
CA GLU A 10 12.15 12.37 0.66
C GLU A 10 13.41 13.22 0.44
N SER A 11 13.50 13.92 -0.68
CA SER A 11 14.58 14.85 -1.00
C SER A 11 14.59 16.11 -0.13
N ALA A 12 13.46 16.43 0.52
CA ALA A 12 13.32 17.58 1.42
C ALA A 12 13.44 17.19 2.89
N ALA A 13 13.46 15.90 3.22
CA ALA A 13 13.61 15.43 4.59
C ALA A 13 15.02 15.74 5.10
N THR A 14 15.11 16.32 6.30
CA THR A 14 16.36 16.62 7.00
C THR A 14 16.30 16.12 8.44
N GLY A 15 17.44 16.09 9.14
CA GLY A 15 17.52 15.75 10.56
C GLY A 15 16.87 14.39 10.90
N GLU A 16 16.03 14.37 11.93
CA GLU A 16 15.35 13.17 12.42
C GLU A 16 14.43 12.53 11.36
N THR A 17 13.69 13.34 10.58
CA THR A 17 12.81 12.82 9.52
C THR A 17 13.60 12.06 8.46
N ALA A 18 14.77 12.54 8.06
CA ALA A 18 15.63 11.83 7.10
C ALA A 18 16.14 10.50 7.67
N ALA A 19 16.51 10.48 8.96
CA ALA A 19 16.93 9.26 9.65
C ALA A 19 15.80 8.23 9.74
N LEU A 20 14.58 8.66 10.10
CA LEU A 20 13.40 7.81 10.13
C LEU A 20 13.05 7.25 8.74
N PHE A 21 13.14 8.07 7.69
CA PHE A 21 12.93 7.59 6.32
C PHE A 21 13.96 6.54 5.92
N ALA A 22 15.23 6.72 6.29
CA ALA A 22 16.27 5.72 6.05
C ALA A 22 16.00 4.40 6.81
N ASP A 23 15.58 4.49 8.08
CA ASP A 23 15.23 3.33 8.90
C ASP A 23 14.00 2.58 8.39
N ILE A 24 12.97 3.30 7.90
CA ILE A 24 11.81 2.71 7.24
C ILE A 24 12.23 1.95 5.99
N ARG A 25 13.09 2.53 5.14
CA ARG A 25 13.59 1.83 3.93
C ARG A 25 14.33 0.55 4.30
N ALA A 26 15.23 0.60 5.29
CA ALA A 26 15.99 -0.56 5.75
C ALA A 26 15.10 -1.64 6.39
N THR A 27 14.10 -1.23 7.17
CA THR A 27 13.21 -2.16 7.90
C THR A 27 12.15 -2.77 6.99
N VAL A 28 11.53 -2.01 6.10
CA VAL A 28 10.49 -2.52 5.19
C VAL A 28 11.10 -3.17 3.94
N GLY A 29 12.34 -2.79 3.60
CA GLY A 29 13.05 -3.26 2.40
C GLY A 29 12.57 -2.55 1.13
N VAL A 30 12.30 -1.25 1.21
CA VAL A 30 11.73 -0.47 0.09
C VAL A 30 12.68 0.61 -0.39
N ARG A 31 12.67 0.89 -1.69
CA ARG A 31 13.46 2.00 -2.28
C ARG A 31 12.84 3.38 -2.05
N VAL A 32 11.50 3.43 -1.93
CA VAL A 32 10.72 4.67 -1.76
C VAL A 32 9.89 4.56 -0.49
N VAL A 33 9.88 5.61 0.31
CA VAL A 33 9.08 5.66 1.54
C VAL A 33 7.60 5.85 1.16
N ASN A 34 6.75 4.95 1.65
CA ASN A 34 5.31 4.99 1.36
C ASN A 34 4.70 6.35 1.79
N LEU A 35 3.73 6.85 1.01
CA LEU A 35 3.14 8.17 1.20
C LEU A 35 2.55 8.37 2.60
N VAL A 36 2.02 7.33 3.24
CA VAL A 36 1.51 7.40 4.62
C VAL A 36 2.57 7.84 5.63
N TRP A 37 3.79 7.30 5.54
CA TRP A 37 4.89 7.69 6.42
C TRP A 37 5.35 9.13 6.15
N ARG A 38 5.38 9.51 4.87
CA ARG A 38 5.71 10.89 4.46
C ARG A 38 4.65 11.91 4.89
N HIS A 39 3.40 11.49 4.97
CA HIS A 39 2.31 12.29 5.51
C HIS A 39 2.39 12.39 7.03
N LEU A 40 2.63 11.31 7.76
CA LEU A 40 2.83 11.37 9.22
C LEU A 40 3.99 12.31 9.59
N ALA A 41 4.99 12.45 8.73
CA ALA A 41 6.09 13.39 8.93
C ALA A 41 5.65 14.87 8.91
N THR A 42 4.47 15.21 8.39
CA THR A 42 3.94 16.58 8.42
C THR A 42 3.27 16.92 9.76
N LEU A 43 3.10 15.94 10.64
CA LEU A 43 2.52 16.08 11.97
C LEU A 43 3.65 15.92 13.00
N ASP A 44 3.91 16.98 13.77
CA ASP A 44 5.04 16.99 14.72
C ASP A 44 4.91 15.85 15.73
N GLY A 45 5.98 15.08 15.93
CA GLY A 45 6.02 13.89 16.80
C GLY A 45 5.24 12.65 16.32
N ALA A 46 4.43 12.74 15.26
CA ALA A 46 3.57 11.63 14.84
C ALA A 46 4.34 10.49 14.18
N LEU A 47 5.24 10.81 13.23
CA LEU A 47 6.07 9.81 12.56
C LEU A 47 6.94 9.00 13.53
N PRO A 48 7.78 9.61 14.41
CA PRO A 48 8.63 8.85 15.32
C PRO A 48 7.82 7.93 16.24
N TRP A 49 6.72 8.43 16.81
CA TRP A 49 5.86 7.63 17.69
C TRP A 49 5.20 6.46 16.94
N ALA A 50 4.57 6.74 15.79
CA ALA A 50 3.87 5.71 15.02
C ALA A 50 4.84 4.63 14.52
N TRP A 51 6.03 5.05 14.05
CA TRP A 51 7.06 4.13 13.60
C TRP A 51 7.57 3.25 14.74
N GLN A 52 7.87 3.82 15.91
CA GLN A 52 8.30 3.06 17.07
C GLN A 52 7.25 2.02 17.50
N ALA A 53 5.97 2.38 17.47
CA ALA A 53 4.87 1.50 17.84
C ALA A 53 4.76 0.26 16.93
N VAL A 54 4.97 0.41 15.62
CA VAL A 54 4.77 -0.69 14.66
C VAL A 54 6.04 -1.40 14.21
N LYS A 55 7.24 -0.79 14.37
CA LYS A 55 8.51 -1.37 13.93
C LYS A 55 8.71 -2.83 14.40
N PRO A 56 8.35 -3.22 15.63
CA PRO A 56 8.44 -4.62 16.06
C PRO A 56 7.65 -5.60 15.19
N LEU A 57 6.49 -5.19 14.65
CA LEU A 57 5.66 -6.03 13.77
C LEU A 57 6.37 -6.40 12.47
N TYR A 58 7.23 -5.51 11.97
CA TYR A 58 8.09 -5.77 10.81
C TYR A 58 9.28 -6.65 11.19
N LEU A 59 10.01 -6.29 12.26
CA LEU A 59 11.25 -6.98 12.62
C LEU A 59 11.03 -8.43 13.03
N GLN A 60 9.89 -8.73 13.67
CA GLN A 60 9.52 -10.07 14.13
C GLN A 60 8.78 -10.89 13.06
N GLY A 61 8.62 -10.34 11.84
CA GLY A 61 7.91 -11.01 10.73
C GLY A 61 6.44 -11.30 11.01
N ILE A 62 5.82 -10.57 11.95
CA ILE A 62 4.41 -10.74 12.32
C ILE A 62 3.51 -10.31 11.15
N ALA A 63 3.82 -9.15 10.55
CA ALA A 63 3.11 -8.68 9.36
C ALA A 63 3.28 -9.65 8.19
N ASP A 64 4.49 -10.14 7.96
CA ASP A 64 4.83 -11.09 6.90
C ASP A 64 4.06 -12.42 7.00
N ARG A 65 3.90 -12.95 8.22
CA ARG A 65 3.04 -14.12 8.46
C ARG A 65 1.59 -13.85 8.06
N ALA A 66 1.06 -12.70 8.44
CA ALA A 66 -0.30 -12.29 8.07
C ALA A 66 -0.45 -12.13 6.55
N VAL A 67 0.56 -11.57 5.87
CA VAL A 67 0.60 -11.47 4.39
C VAL A 67 0.50 -12.84 3.73
N VAL A 68 1.28 -13.83 4.20
CA VAL A 68 1.26 -15.19 3.63
C VAL A 68 -0.12 -15.83 3.79
N ALA A 69 -0.72 -15.75 4.98
CA ALA A 69 -2.06 -16.28 5.21
C ALA A 69 -3.10 -15.56 4.35
N PHE A 70 -3.03 -14.22 4.30
CA PHE A 70 -3.94 -13.39 3.52
C PHE A 70 -3.92 -13.71 2.03
N ARG A 71 -2.73 -13.90 1.45
CA ARG A 71 -2.60 -14.22 0.02
C ARG A 71 -3.25 -15.54 -0.39
N ARG A 72 -3.51 -16.46 0.56
CA ARG A 72 -4.20 -17.74 0.29
C ARG A 72 -5.73 -17.57 0.18
N GLU A 73 -6.27 -16.55 0.83
CA GLU A 73 -7.71 -16.37 1.00
C GLU A 73 -8.24 -15.11 0.29
N MET A 74 -7.36 -14.19 -0.09
CA MET A 74 -7.76 -12.96 -0.75
C MET A 74 -8.49 -13.24 -2.07
N ILE A 75 -9.51 -12.43 -2.34
CA ILE A 75 -10.25 -12.46 -3.59
C ILE A 75 -9.45 -11.67 -4.62
N VAL A 76 -9.08 -12.33 -5.72
CA VAL A 76 -8.34 -11.71 -6.82
C VAL A 76 -9.22 -11.66 -8.07
N PRO A 77 -9.63 -10.48 -8.54
CA PRO A 77 -10.39 -10.37 -9.78
C PRO A 77 -9.51 -10.76 -10.98
N PRO A 78 -10.02 -11.55 -11.95
CA PRO A 78 -9.24 -11.95 -13.11
C PRO A 78 -9.03 -10.78 -14.09
N LEU A 79 -7.77 -10.47 -14.41
CA LEU A 79 -7.39 -9.41 -15.36
C LEU A 79 -7.05 -10.02 -16.73
N GLY A 80 -8.07 -10.59 -17.39
CA GLY A 80 -7.91 -11.54 -18.51
C GLY A 80 -7.00 -11.14 -19.68
N SER A 81 -6.78 -9.85 -19.97
CA SER A 81 -5.93 -9.41 -21.09
C SER A 81 -4.60 -8.76 -20.68
N LEU A 82 -4.17 -8.93 -19.42
CA LEU A 82 -2.86 -8.47 -18.92
C LEU A 82 -1.81 -9.58 -18.85
N THR A 83 -1.92 -10.52 -19.76
CA THR A 83 -1.27 -11.84 -19.71
C THR A 83 0.09 -11.84 -20.38
N ASP A 84 0.31 -10.90 -21.30
CA ASP A 84 1.57 -10.77 -22.02
C ASP A 84 2.71 -10.32 -21.09
N PRO A 85 3.96 -10.72 -21.38
CA PRO A 85 5.14 -10.20 -20.68
C PRO A 85 5.21 -8.67 -20.76
N GLU A 86 5.61 -8.04 -19.66
CA GLU A 86 5.82 -6.60 -19.60
C GLU A 86 7.31 -6.26 -19.51
N PRO A 87 7.69 -5.00 -19.76
CA PRO A 87 9.03 -4.54 -19.45
C PRO A 87 9.37 -4.79 -17.98
N ALA A 88 10.63 -5.16 -17.71
CA ALA A 88 11.12 -5.44 -16.35
C ALA A 88 10.84 -4.29 -15.35
N SER A 89 10.76 -3.05 -15.83
CA SER A 89 10.40 -1.88 -15.02
C SER A 89 8.96 -1.92 -14.50
N VAL A 90 8.01 -2.48 -15.27
CA VAL A 90 6.62 -2.66 -14.82
C VAL A 90 6.56 -3.72 -13.74
N ASP A 91 7.22 -4.86 -13.95
CA ASP A 91 7.26 -5.95 -12.99
C ASP A 91 7.97 -5.54 -11.69
N ALA A 92 9.04 -4.75 -11.79
CA ALA A 92 9.71 -4.13 -10.64
C ALA A 92 8.76 -3.27 -9.81
N VAL A 93 7.99 -2.38 -10.46
CA VAL A 93 7.00 -1.54 -9.77
C VAL A 93 5.92 -2.41 -9.11
N LEU A 94 5.33 -3.35 -9.84
CA LEU A 94 4.28 -4.22 -9.30
C LEU A 94 4.77 -5.05 -8.11
N ALA A 95 5.96 -5.64 -8.19
CA ALA A 95 6.55 -6.42 -7.11
C ALA A 95 6.81 -5.55 -5.86
N SER A 96 7.40 -4.36 -6.03
CA SER A 96 7.70 -3.44 -4.94
C SER A 96 6.44 -2.96 -4.21
N TYR A 97 5.38 -2.60 -4.96
CA TYR A 97 4.11 -2.16 -4.38
C TYR A 97 3.25 -3.31 -3.85
N ASP A 98 3.29 -4.51 -4.44
CA ASP A 98 2.62 -5.69 -3.86
C ASP A 98 3.23 -6.03 -2.50
N HIS A 99 4.56 -6.00 -2.36
CA HIS A 99 5.24 -6.19 -1.08
C HIS A 99 4.90 -5.08 -0.09
N SER A 100 5.26 -3.84 -0.42
CA SER A 100 5.19 -2.72 0.53
C SER A 100 3.77 -2.35 0.93
N ASN A 101 2.79 -2.35 0.01
CA ASN A 101 1.41 -2.05 0.36
C ASN A 101 0.80 -3.15 1.22
N THR A 102 1.10 -4.43 0.96
CA THR A 102 0.47 -5.52 1.71
C THR A 102 1.04 -5.60 3.12
N VAL A 103 2.36 -5.45 3.30
CA VAL A 103 2.95 -5.38 4.64
C VAL A 103 2.42 -4.15 5.39
N ASN A 104 2.38 -2.97 4.75
CA ASN A 104 1.83 -1.76 5.37
C ASN A 104 0.35 -1.88 5.70
N LEU A 105 -0.46 -2.61 4.92
CA LEU A 105 -1.88 -2.82 5.20
C LEU A 105 -2.07 -3.48 6.58
N PHE A 106 -1.24 -4.48 6.91
CA PHE A 106 -1.33 -5.17 8.19
C PHE A 106 -0.76 -4.37 9.35
N THR A 107 0.40 -3.74 9.17
CA THR A 107 1.06 -2.99 10.26
C THR A 107 0.29 -1.72 10.62
N LEU A 108 -0.18 -0.98 9.61
CA LEU A 108 -0.98 0.22 9.81
C LEU A 108 -2.41 -0.12 10.24
N GLY A 109 -2.99 -1.21 9.72
CA GLY A 109 -4.26 -1.72 10.22
C GLY A 109 -4.20 -2.11 11.70
N ALA A 110 -3.08 -2.69 12.14
CA ALA A 110 -2.85 -3.04 13.54
C ALA A 110 -2.70 -1.78 14.40
N LEU A 111 -1.98 -0.76 13.91
CA LEU A 111 -1.87 0.53 14.57
C LEU A 111 -3.24 1.20 14.77
N VAL A 112 -4.07 1.23 13.72
CA VAL A 112 -5.43 1.77 13.80
C VAL A 112 -6.29 0.99 14.81
N ALA A 113 -6.24 -0.34 14.77
CA ALA A 113 -6.99 -1.17 15.72
C ALA A 113 -6.53 -0.92 17.18
N TRP A 114 -5.22 -0.76 17.40
CA TRP A 114 -4.66 -0.44 18.72
C TRP A 114 -5.10 0.95 19.20
N LEU A 115 -4.97 1.98 18.36
CA LEU A 115 -5.36 3.36 18.67
C LEU A 115 -6.85 3.50 18.99
N ARG A 116 -7.71 2.70 18.34
CA ARG A 116 -9.15 2.67 18.58
C ARG A 116 -9.55 1.80 19.79
N GLY A 117 -8.62 1.05 20.38
CA GLY A 117 -8.94 0.02 21.38
C GLY A 117 -9.75 -1.16 20.81
N ASP A 118 -9.78 -1.35 19.49
CA ASP A 118 -10.54 -2.39 18.78
C ASP A 118 -9.66 -3.62 18.48
N MET A 119 -8.88 -4.06 19.46
CA MET A 119 -8.09 -5.29 19.33
C MET A 119 -9.01 -6.52 19.36
N ALA A 120 -8.55 -7.61 18.73
CA ALA A 120 -9.27 -8.87 18.83
C ALA A 120 -9.27 -9.37 20.29
N PRO A 121 -10.40 -9.87 20.81
CA PRO A 121 -10.49 -10.38 22.18
C PRO A 121 -9.58 -11.60 22.38
N GLU A 122 -9.43 -12.41 21.32
CA GLU A 122 -8.65 -13.64 21.30
C GLU A 122 -7.69 -13.67 20.10
N GLY A 123 -6.77 -14.63 20.11
CA GLY A 123 -5.73 -14.80 19.10
C GLY A 123 -4.35 -14.31 19.56
N THR A 124 -3.31 -14.96 19.08
CA THR A 124 -1.92 -14.63 19.38
C THR A 124 -1.23 -14.19 18.09
N PRO A 125 -0.61 -12.99 18.04
CA PRO A 125 0.23 -12.60 16.92
C PRO A 125 1.36 -13.62 16.71
N GLU A 126 1.41 -14.24 15.54
CA GLU A 126 2.44 -15.21 15.21
C GLU A 126 3.65 -14.53 14.60
N GLN A 127 4.83 -14.79 15.16
CA GLN A 127 6.10 -14.37 14.59
C GLN A 127 6.52 -15.29 13.42
N GLY A 128 7.41 -14.80 12.57
CA GLY A 128 7.86 -15.59 11.43
C GLY A 128 9.07 -15.02 10.70
N PRO A 129 9.54 -15.73 9.66
CA PRO A 129 10.53 -15.18 8.78
C PRO A 129 9.94 -13.95 8.07
N ARG A 130 10.75 -12.90 7.96
CA ARG A 130 10.43 -11.75 7.11
C ARG A 130 10.39 -12.18 5.65
N LEU A 131 9.42 -11.70 4.89
CA LEU A 131 9.43 -11.92 3.44
C LEU A 131 10.59 -11.13 2.83
N PRO A 132 11.33 -11.72 1.89
CA PRO A 132 12.37 -10.99 1.18
C PRO A 132 11.71 -9.85 0.41
N ALA A 133 12.17 -8.62 0.65
CA ALA A 133 11.70 -7.50 -0.11
C ALA A 133 12.31 -7.54 -1.53
N PRO A 134 11.58 -7.18 -2.58
CA PRO A 134 12.11 -7.15 -3.93
C PRO A 134 13.28 -6.18 -4.04
N ASP A 135 14.46 -6.68 -4.45
CA ASP A 135 15.60 -5.83 -4.78
C ASP A 135 15.50 -5.38 -6.24
N VAL A 136 14.78 -4.28 -6.44
CA VAL A 136 14.45 -3.77 -7.77
C VAL A 136 14.66 -2.26 -7.85
N ASP A 137 15.08 -1.79 -9.02
CA ASP A 137 15.13 -0.38 -9.33
C ASP A 137 13.78 0.09 -9.89
N LEU A 138 13.26 1.18 -9.33
CA LEU A 138 12.00 1.76 -9.77
C LEU A 138 12.28 2.91 -10.75
N PRO A 139 11.44 3.09 -11.79
CA PRO A 139 11.43 4.33 -12.56
C PRO A 139 11.27 5.55 -11.63
N PRO A 140 11.68 6.75 -12.04
CA PRO A 140 11.44 7.97 -11.27
C PRO A 140 9.95 8.14 -10.91
N LEU A 141 9.68 8.84 -9.81
CA LEU A 141 8.31 9.12 -9.39
C LEU A 141 7.75 10.32 -10.17
N ALA A 142 7.11 10.07 -11.31
CA ALA A 142 6.61 11.13 -12.19
C ALA A 142 5.69 12.14 -11.47
N SER A 143 5.84 13.41 -11.81
CA SER A 143 4.89 14.50 -11.61
C SER A 143 4.12 14.79 -12.91
N GLU A 144 3.13 15.68 -12.85
CA GLU A 144 2.37 16.10 -14.04
C GLU A 144 3.27 16.70 -15.14
N ALA A 145 4.37 17.35 -14.76
CA ALA A 145 5.30 17.97 -15.70
C ALA A 145 6.26 16.96 -16.38
N ASP A 146 6.38 15.75 -15.84
CA ASP A 146 7.36 14.76 -16.30
C ASP A 146 6.84 13.88 -17.45
N VAL A 147 5.54 13.92 -17.75
CA VAL A 147 4.89 13.07 -18.76
C VAL A 147 3.89 13.86 -19.60
N ALA A 148 3.50 13.31 -20.75
CA ALA A 148 2.47 13.92 -21.59
C ALA A 148 1.13 14.05 -20.82
N PRO A 149 0.35 15.14 -21.04
CA PRO A 149 -0.92 15.38 -20.33
C PRO A 149 -1.88 14.19 -20.36
N GLU A 150 -1.95 13.46 -21.48
CA GLU A 150 -2.83 12.31 -21.68
C GLU A 150 -2.44 11.14 -20.76
N ILE A 151 -1.13 10.95 -20.51
CA ILE A 151 -0.60 9.94 -19.59
C ILE A 151 -0.96 10.32 -18.16
N TRP A 152 -0.77 11.58 -17.78
CA TRP A 152 -1.12 12.04 -16.44
C TRP A 152 -2.63 11.92 -16.17
N GLN A 153 -3.48 12.28 -17.14
CA GLN A 153 -4.92 12.07 -17.03
C GLN A 153 -5.28 10.59 -16.87
N ARG A 154 -4.56 9.67 -17.53
CA ARG A 154 -4.74 8.23 -17.33
C ARG A 154 -4.33 7.79 -15.93
N VAL A 155 -3.22 8.30 -15.39
CA VAL A 155 -2.82 8.07 -14.00
C VAL A 155 -3.93 8.49 -13.02
N LEU A 156 -4.54 9.67 -13.23
CA LEU A 156 -5.64 10.16 -12.40
C LEU A 156 -6.91 9.30 -12.53
N ARG A 157 -7.27 8.86 -13.74
CA ARG A 157 -8.42 7.95 -13.94
C ARG A 157 -8.19 6.59 -13.30
N LEU A 158 -7.01 6.01 -13.50
CA LEU A 158 -6.62 4.75 -12.89
C LEU A 158 -6.68 4.80 -11.36
N ASN A 159 -6.24 5.92 -10.78
CA ASN A 159 -6.30 6.12 -9.33
C ASN A 159 -7.73 6.15 -8.76
N ARG A 160 -8.77 6.32 -9.58
CA ARG A 160 -10.17 6.32 -9.11
C ARG A 160 -10.77 4.91 -9.03
N PHE A 161 -10.18 3.92 -9.69
CA PHE A 161 -10.70 2.55 -9.63
C PHE A 161 -10.65 2.00 -8.20
N GLY A 162 -11.77 1.42 -7.76
CA GLY A 162 -11.89 0.83 -6.43
C GLY A 162 -11.84 1.84 -5.28
N ASP A 163 -12.08 3.12 -5.55
CA ASP A 163 -12.02 4.19 -4.55
C ASP A 163 -13.24 5.12 -4.63
N ARG A 164 -13.39 5.93 -3.59
CA ARG A 164 -14.36 7.03 -3.54
C ARG A 164 -13.73 8.31 -4.12
N PRO A 165 -14.53 9.29 -4.56
CA PRO A 165 -14.02 10.54 -5.13
C PRO A 165 -13.11 11.34 -4.18
N GLN A 166 -13.30 11.20 -2.87
CA GLN A 166 -12.49 11.86 -1.84
C GLN A 166 -12.27 10.95 -0.62
N PRO A 167 -11.12 11.10 0.07
CA PRO A 167 -9.97 11.93 -0.32
C PRO A 167 -9.19 11.32 -1.48
N LEU A 168 -8.71 12.17 -2.41
CA LEU A 168 -7.88 11.71 -3.52
C LEU A 168 -6.42 11.57 -3.06
N ILE A 169 -6.07 10.36 -2.64
CA ILE A 169 -4.66 10.00 -2.42
C ILE A 169 -4.12 9.39 -3.71
N LEU A 170 -3.24 10.13 -4.40
CA LEU A 170 -2.62 9.64 -5.63
C LEU A 170 -1.56 8.58 -5.31
N ALA A 171 -1.85 7.33 -5.66
CA ALA A 171 -0.95 6.21 -5.39
C ALA A 171 0.36 6.35 -6.17
N SER A 172 1.49 6.27 -5.45
CA SER A 172 2.82 6.38 -6.06
C SER A 172 3.09 5.32 -7.13
N MET A 173 2.46 4.14 -7.05
CA MET A 173 2.57 3.09 -8.07
C MET A 173 2.21 3.61 -9.46
N TYR A 174 1.05 4.27 -9.62
CA TYR A 174 0.63 4.79 -10.92
C TYR A 174 1.57 5.87 -11.46
N ARG A 175 2.21 6.63 -10.57
CA ARG A 175 3.20 7.65 -10.95
C ARG A 175 4.48 7.01 -11.50
N HIS A 176 4.97 5.92 -10.90
CA HIS A 176 6.09 5.17 -11.49
C HIS A 176 5.69 4.51 -12.82
N LEU A 177 4.49 3.94 -12.89
CA LEU A 177 3.97 3.31 -14.11
C LEU A 177 3.63 4.33 -15.21
N ALA A 178 3.64 5.63 -14.94
CA ALA A 178 3.47 6.67 -15.95
C ALA A 178 4.55 6.59 -17.06
N HIS A 179 5.71 6.02 -16.75
CA HIS A 179 6.77 5.73 -17.70
C HIS A 179 6.50 4.49 -18.58
N ALA A 180 5.37 3.80 -18.40
CA ALA A 180 4.92 2.65 -19.18
C ALA A 180 3.48 2.87 -19.71
N PRO A 181 3.27 3.82 -20.64
CA PRO A 181 1.92 4.26 -21.06
C PRO A 181 1.08 3.16 -21.70
N ASP A 182 1.69 2.22 -22.42
CA ASP A 182 0.99 1.09 -23.04
C ASP A 182 0.42 0.14 -21.97
N PHE A 183 1.20 -0.12 -20.91
CA PHE A 183 0.74 -0.90 -19.77
C PHE A 183 -0.43 -0.23 -19.07
N LEU A 184 -0.33 1.09 -18.80
CA LEU A 184 -1.45 1.83 -18.19
C LEU A 184 -2.71 1.77 -19.04
N THR A 185 -2.58 1.81 -20.36
CA THR A 185 -3.71 1.70 -21.29
C THR A 185 -4.41 0.34 -21.16
N ARG A 186 -3.63 -0.75 -21.16
CA ARG A 186 -4.18 -2.10 -20.98
C ARG A 186 -4.79 -2.29 -19.58
N LEU A 187 -4.12 -1.76 -18.53
CA LEU A 187 -4.63 -1.83 -17.17
C LEU A 187 -5.97 -1.11 -17.03
N GLU A 188 -6.10 0.08 -17.61
CA GLU A 188 -7.36 0.83 -17.63
C GLU A 188 -8.46 0.06 -18.35
N ALA A 189 -8.14 -0.56 -19.50
CA ALA A 189 -9.10 -1.35 -20.27
C ALA A 189 -9.64 -2.57 -19.49
N VAL A 190 -8.81 -3.26 -18.70
CA VAL A 190 -9.26 -4.41 -17.90
C VAL A 190 -9.98 -4.03 -16.61
N LEU A 191 -9.60 -2.91 -15.98
CA LEU A 191 -10.25 -2.47 -14.74
C LEU A 191 -11.63 -1.84 -15.00
N THR A 192 -11.84 -1.23 -16.17
CA THR A 192 -13.10 -0.59 -16.56
C THR A 192 -14.32 -1.52 -16.43
N PRO A 193 -14.38 -2.69 -17.08
CA PRO A 193 -15.54 -3.59 -16.95
C PRO A 193 -15.72 -4.13 -15.53
N LEU A 194 -14.62 -4.43 -14.81
CA LEU A 194 -14.66 -4.91 -13.42
C LEU A 194 -15.17 -3.86 -12.43
N GLN A 195 -14.93 -2.58 -12.71
CA GLN A 195 -15.52 -1.49 -11.96
C GLN A 195 -17.01 -1.34 -12.28
N ALA A 196 -17.36 -1.42 -13.57
CA ALA A 196 -18.73 -1.24 -14.02
C ALA A 196 -19.69 -2.32 -13.48
N ASP A 197 -19.24 -3.56 -13.37
CA ASP A 197 -20.03 -4.68 -12.81
C ASP A 197 -19.90 -4.83 -11.27
N GLY A 198 -19.11 -3.94 -10.64
CA GLY A 198 -18.85 -3.91 -9.20
C GLY A 198 -17.96 -5.03 -8.66
N SER A 199 -17.38 -5.89 -9.51
CA SER A 199 -16.50 -6.98 -9.07
C SER A 199 -15.25 -6.47 -8.41
N LEU A 200 -14.68 -5.37 -8.91
CA LEU A 200 -13.51 -4.74 -8.32
C LEU A 200 -13.79 -4.25 -6.90
N ASP A 201 -14.90 -3.52 -6.70
CA ASP A 201 -15.30 -3.00 -5.39
C ASP A 201 -15.58 -4.13 -4.39
N ARG A 202 -16.26 -5.19 -4.82
CA ARG A 202 -16.53 -6.37 -3.97
C ARG A 202 -15.23 -7.04 -3.53
N ALA A 203 -14.27 -7.23 -4.44
CA ALA A 203 -12.98 -7.83 -4.12
C ALA A 203 -12.19 -6.97 -3.12
N ILE A 204 -12.10 -5.65 -3.37
CA ILE A 204 -11.42 -4.71 -2.48
C ILE A 204 -12.06 -4.70 -1.09
N LEU A 205 -13.39 -4.63 -1.02
CA LEU A 205 -14.10 -4.62 0.26
C LEU A 205 -13.89 -5.93 1.04
N ALA A 206 -13.98 -7.08 0.37
CA ALA A 206 -13.75 -8.38 0.99
C ALA A 206 -12.32 -8.49 1.54
N ASN A 207 -11.33 -8.11 0.73
CA ASN A 207 -9.92 -8.12 1.11
C ASN A 207 -9.61 -7.15 2.26
N ARG A 208 -10.20 -5.96 2.26
CA ARG A 208 -10.06 -5.00 3.37
C ARG A 208 -10.65 -5.55 4.67
N ARG A 209 -11.84 -6.14 4.63
CA ARG A 209 -12.46 -6.76 5.82
C ARG A 209 -11.60 -7.89 6.36
N LEU A 210 -11.12 -8.75 5.47
CA LEU A 210 -10.24 -9.86 5.81
C LEU A 210 -8.92 -9.38 6.43
N ALA A 211 -8.30 -8.35 5.84
CA ALA A 211 -7.07 -7.77 6.37
C ALA A 211 -7.31 -7.11 7.74
N HIS A 212 -8.39 -6.35 7.88
CA HIS A 212 -8.76 -5.72 9.15
C HIS A 212 -8.97 -6.74 10.28
N GLN A 213 -9.70 -7.82 10.02
CA GLN A 213 -9.90 -8.90 11.02
C GLN A 213 -8.58 -9.46 11.54
N ARG A 214 -7.61 -9.72 10.66
CA ARG A 214 -6.28 -10.19 11.06
C ARG A 214 -5.48 -9.09 11.76
N ALA A 215 -5.54 -7.85 11.28
CA ALA A 215 -4.82 -6.72 11.85
C ALA A 215 -5.22 -6.46 13.31
N ARG A 216 -6.48 -6.70 13.68
CA ARG A 216 -6.96 -6.64 15.08
C ARG A 216 -6.27 -7.66 15.99
N VAL A 217 -5.89 -8.82 15.48
CA VAL A 217 -5.06 -9.78 16.23
C VAL A 217 -3.65 -9.22 16.38
N LEU A 218 -3.04 -8.74 15.29
CA LEU A 218 -1.69 -8.18 15.28
C LEU A 218 -1.52 -7.00 16.24
N ALA A 219 -2.56 -6.17 16.40
CA ALA A 219 -2.58 -5.04 17.33
C ALA A 219 -2.22 -5.44 18.77
N ARG A 220 -2.46 -6.70 19.17
CA ARG A 220 -2.09 -7.23 20.50
C ARG A 220 -0.57 -7.31 20.72
N ALA A 221 0.24 -7.25 19.66
CA ALA A 221 1.70 -7.19 19.74
C ALA A 221 2.26 -5.77 19.85
N ILE A 222 1.41 -4.73 19.74
CA ILE A 222 1.83 -3.34 19.91
C ILE A 222 1.92 -3.04 21.41
N SER A 223 3.12 -2.68 21.85
CA SER A 223 3.42 -2.20 23.20
C SER A 223 3.93 -0.77 23.10
N ALA A 224 3.00 0.18 22.96
CA ALA A 224 3.28 1.60 22.89
C ALA A 224 2.64 2.35 24.07
N GLU A 225 3.28 3.42 24.51
CA GLU A 225 2.68 4.33 25.50
C GLU A 225 1.59 5.20 24.84
N PRO A 226 0.50 5.53 25.55
CA PRO A 226 -0.49 6.48 25.06
C PRO A 226 0.14 7.80 24.62
N THR A 227 -0.39 8.39 23.55
CA THR A 227 0.08 9.67 23.02
C THR A 227 -1.08 10.65 22.88
N ALA A 228 -0.82 11.94 23.09
CA ALA A 228 -1.79 13.00 22.83
C ALA A 228 -2.14 13.11 21.33
N LEU A 229 -1.29 12.56 20.44
CA LEU A 229 -1.49 12.56 18.99
C LEU A 229 -2.37 11.41 18.48
N ALA A 230 -2.96 10.61 19.37
CA ALA A 230 -3.60 9.35 19.01
C ALA A 230 -4.68 9.51 17.94
N GLU A 231 -5.56 10.51 18.10
CA GLU A 231 -6.65 10.78 17.15
C GLU A 231 -6.14 11.26 15.78
N ASP A 232 -5.10 12.08 15.75
CA ASP A 232 -4.55 12.60 14.49
C ASP A 232 -3.78 11.53 13.73
N ILE A 233 -3.01 10.69 14.43
CA ILE A 233 -2.33 9.54 13.83
C ILE A 233 -3.35 8.53 13.32
N GLU A 234 -4.39 8.22 14.11
CA GLU A 234 -5.45 7.31 13.73
C GLU A 234 -6.14 7.81 12.44
N ARG A 235 -6.58 9.07 12.41
CA ARG A 235 -7.25 9.67 11.26
C ARG A 235 -6.38 9.65 10.00
N ALA A 236 -5.12 10.04 10.16
CA ALA A 236 -4.14 10.05 9.08
C ALA A 236 -3.96 8.63 8.50
N VAL A 237 -3.70 7.64 9.35
CA VAL A 237 -3.40 6.26 8.93
C VAL A 237 -4.63 5.55 8.38
N SER A 238 -5.78 5.68 9.03
CA SER A 238 -7.05 5.07 8.60
C SER A 238 -7.41 5.50 7.18
N THR A 239 -7.18 6.76 6.83
CA THR A 239 -7.42 7.25 5.47
C THR A 239 -6.62 6.45 4.42
N PHE A 240 -5.35 6.13 4.68
CA PHE A 240 -4.55 5.32 3.76
C PHE A 240 -4.98 3.86 3.73
N VAL A 241 -5.24 3.25 4.89
CA VAL A 241 -5.67 1.85 5.01
C VAL A 241 -7.00 1.64 4.28
N GLU A 242 -7.92 2.59 4.40
CA GLU A 242 -9.26 2.52 3.82
C GLU A 242 -9.29 2.88 2.33
N HIS A 243 -8.46 3.81 1.87
CA HIS A 243 -8.51 4.28 0.48
C HIS A 243 -7.32 3.75 -0.34
N ALA A 244 -6.15 4.37 -0.18
CA ALA A 244 -5.01 4.14 -1.06
C ALA A 244 -4.42 2.73 -0.95
N ILE A 245 -4.09 2.27 0.25
CA ILE A 245 -3.41 0.98 0.45
C ILE A 245 -4.40 -0.17 0.21
N GLY A 246 -5.61 -0.08 0.77
CA GLY A 246 -6.61 -1.14 0.70
C GLY A 246 -6.97 -1.55 -0.74
N LYS A 247 -7.16 -0.58 -1.64
CA LYS A 247 -7.43 -0.88 -3.06
C LYS A 247 -6.18 -1.38 -3.80
N MET A 248 -5.02 -0.78 -3.50
CA MET A 248 -3.76 -1.11 -4.18
C MET A 248 -3.30 -2.53 -3.90
N VAL A 249 -3.47 -3.05 -2.68
CA VAL A 249 -3.15 -4.46 -2.38
C VAL A 249 -3.91 -5.42 -3.30
N THR A 250 -5.19 -5.14 -3.57
CA THR A 250 -6.00 -5.99 -4.46
C THR A 250 -5.59 -5.83 -5.93
N ILE A 251 -5.45 -4.59 -6.40
CA ILE A 251 -5.13 -4.28 -7.80
C ILE A 251 -3.71 -4.75 -8.17
N CYS A 252 -2.71 -4.44 -7.34
CA CYS A 252 -1.31 -4.86 -7.57
C CYS A 252 -1.21 -6.38 -7.69
N ARG A 253 -1.88 -7.10 -6.78
CA ARG A 253 -1.79 -8.56 -6.74
C ARG A 253 -2.53 -9.25 -7.90
N ALA A 254 -3.57 -8.61 -8.42
CA ALA A 254 -4.36 -9.17 -9.50
C ALA A 254 -3.60 -9.34 -10.82
N VAL A 255 -2.63 -8.46 -11.09
CA VAL A 255 -1.80 -8.53 -12.31
C VAL A 255 -0.95 -9.81 -12.36
N PRO A 256 -0.01 -10.09 -11.42
CA PRO A 256 0.82 -11.29 -11.49
C PRO A 256 0.03 -12.58 -11.32
N VAL A 257 -1.05 -12.59 -10.52
CA VAL A 257 -1.90 -13.79 -10.35
C VAL A 257 -2.63 -14.15 -11.65
N SER A 258 -3.07 -13.15 -12.42
CA SER A 258 -3.73 -13.40 -13.70
C SER A 258 -2.76 -13.97 -14.74
N ARG A 259 -1.48 -13.60 -14.69
CA ARG A 259 -0.42 -14.17 -15.55
C ARG A 259 -0.11 -15.61 -15.19
N ALA A 260 0.10 -15.91 -13.91
CA ALA A 260 0.49 -17.25 -13.45
C ALA A 260 -0.57 -18.34 -13.72
N LYS A 261 -1.86 -17.98 -13.84
CA LYS A 261 -2.94 -18.93 -14.17
C LYS A 261 -2.88 -19.45 -15.61
N ILE A 262 -2.23 -18.73 -16.52
CA ILE A 262 -2.08 -19.16 -17.92
C ILE A 262 -0.91 -20.12 -18.08
N ASP A 263 0.21 -19.88 -17.39
CA ASP A 263 1.38 -20.78 -17.44
C ASP A 263 1.08 -22.18 -16.87
N ALA A 264 -0.01 -22.33 -16.11
CA ALA A 264 -0.46 -23.58 -15.51
C ALA A 264 -1.61 -24.27 -16.26
N SER A 265 -2.10 -23.67 -17.36
CA SER A 265 -3.19 -24.20 -18.21
C SER A 265 -2.64 -24.73 -19.54
#